data_AF-A0A3N5S5S0-F1
#
_entry.id   AF-A0A3N5S5S0-F1
#
_cell.length_a   1.000
_cell.length_b   1.000
_cell.length_c   1.000
_cell.angle_alpha   90.00
_cell.angle_beta   90.00
_cell.angle_gamma   90.00
#
_symmetry.space_group_name_H-M   'P 1'
#
loop_
_entity.id
_entity.type
_entity.pdbx_description
1 polymer ?
#
loop_
_entity_poly.entity_id
_entity_poly.type
_entity_poly.pdbx_seq_one_letter_code
_entity_poly.pdbx_strand_id
1 'polypeptide(L)'
;MRKQTDQTPKTEEGFDLKVRSRKSKPVTLRIPAETLASLEKIAARRDMSVEALLKLYIGQSMRQDLTKLSADRVLEKTEQVLKQHIHSEEEVSAILKEIRVETAT
;
A
#
# COMPACT_ATOMS: atom_id res chain seq x y z
N MET A 1 15.21 -30.87 23.94
CA MET A 1 14.57 -30.84 22.61
C MET A 1 13.05 -30.86 22.81
N ARG A 2 12.36 -29.72 22.70
CA ARG A 2 10.89 -29.66 22.82
C ARG A 2 10.27 -29.73 21.43
N LYS A 3 9.49 -30.78 21.17
CA LYS A 3 8.75 -30.99 19.92
C LYS A 3 7.71 -29.87 19.78
N GLN A 4 7.78 -29.09 18.70
CA GLN A 4 6.68 -28.22 18.30
C GLN A 4 5.58 -29.12 17.72
N THR A 5 4.42 -29.10 18.36
CA THR A 5 3.19 -29.70 17.88
C THR A 5 2.72 -28.91 16.65
N ASP A 6 2.83 -29.55 15.49
CA ASP A 6 2.33 -29.06 14.21
C ASP A 6 0.81 -29.29 14.15
N GLN A 7 0.03 -28.47 14.87
CA GLN A 7 -1.42 -28.45 14.73
C GLN A 7 -1.78 -27.44 13.65
N THR A 8 -1.97 -27.94 12.42
CA THR A 8 -2.55 -27.14 11.34
C THR A 8 -3.98 -26.75 11.76
N PRO A 9 -4.31 -25.44 11.84
CA PRO A 9 -5.65 -25.03 12.21
C PRO A 9 -6.65 -25.55 11.17
N LYS A 10 -7.72 -26.21 11.62
CA LYS A 10 -8.79 -26.71 10.77
C LYS A 10 -10.01 -25.80 10.89
N THR A 11 -10.74 -25.59 9.80
CA THR A 11 -12.05 -24.93 9.85
C THR A 11 -13.07 -25.82 10.57
N GLU A 12 -14.21 -25.27 10.97
CA GLU A 12 -15.33 -26.02 11.57
C GLU A 12 -15.83 -27.15 10.65
N GLU A 13 -15.66 -26.97 9.33
CA GLU A 13 -15.97 -27.94 8.28
C GLU A 13 -14.83 -28.94 7.98
N GLY A 14 -13.72 -28.87 8.73
CA GLY A 14 -12.61 -29.81 8.65
C GLY A 14 -11.54 -29.51 7.60
N PHE A 15 -11.55 -28.34 6.97
CA PHE A 15 -10.53 -27.95 5.98
C PHE A 15 -9.24 -27.46 6.66
N ASP A 16 -8.09 -27.91 6.15
CA ASP A 16 -6.78 -27.47 6.64
C ASP A 16 -6.49 -26.03 6.19
N LEU A 17 -6.34 -25.12 7.16
CA LEU A 17 -5.91 -23.73 6.90
C LEU A 17 -4.39 -23.69 6.72
N LYS A 18 -3.96 -23.70 5.45
CA LYS A 18 -2.56 -23.49 5.08
C LYS A 18 -2.24 -22.01 5.00
N VAL A 19 -1.74 -21.44 6.10
CA VAL A 19 -1.22 -20.06 6.11
C VAL A 19 0.07 -20.01 5.29
N ARG A 20 -0.01 -19.41 4.09
CA ARG A 20 1.15 -19.21 3.22
C ARG A 20 2.01 -18.06 3.74
N SER A 21 3.11 -18.39 4.41
CA SER A 21 4.10 -17.38 4.79
C SER A 21 4.73 -16.75 3.54
N ARG A 22 4.74 -15.42 3.48
CA ARG A 22 5.47 -14.68 2.44
C ARG A 22 6.91 -14.47 2.92
N LYS A 23 7.88 -14.52 2.01
CA LYS A 23 9.25 -14.12 2.32
C LYS A 23 9.24 -12.66 2.81
N SER A 24 9.74 -12.43 4.01
CA SER A 24 9.82 -11.11 4.64
C SER A 24 11.18 -10.89 5.29
N LYS A 25 11.63 -9.64 5.37
CA LYS A 25 12.81 -9.25 6.15
C LYS A 25 12.36 -8.41 7.35
N PRO A 26 12.98 -8.57 8.53
CA PRO A 26 12.66 -7.72 9.67
C PRO A 26 13.11 -6.28 9.41
N VAL A 27 12.34 -5.32 9.93
CA VAL A 27 12.64 -3.89 9.90
C VAL A 27 12.62 -3.40 11.34
N THR A 28 13.75 -2.91 11.84
CA THR A 28 13.89 -2.37 13.21
C THR A 28 13.96 -0.86 13.14
N LEU A 29 13.06 -0.18 13.85
CA LEU A 29 12.94 1.28 13.88
C LEU A 29 12.87 1.75 15.32
N ARG A 30 13.53 2.87 15.64
CA ARG A 30 13.33 3.58 16.91
C ARG A 30 12.15 4.52 16.74
N ILE A 31 11.14 4.36 17.59
CA ILE A 31 9.93 5.18 17.59
C ILE A 31 9.86 5.89 18.94
N PRO A 32 9.48 7.19 19.00
CA PRO A 32 9.26 7.87 20.27
C PRO A 32 8.26 7.11 21.14
N ALA A 33 8.50 7.07 22.45
CA ALA A 33 7.65 6.32 23.39
C ALA A 33 6.19 6.79 23.35
N GLU A 34 5.96 8.09 23.21
CA GLU A 34 4.62 8.69 23.08
C GLU A 34 3.88 8.22 21.83
N THR A 35 4.60 8.06 20.71
CA THR A 35 4.06 7.55 19.46
C THR A 35 3.70 6.07 19.61
N LEU A 36 4.53 5.27 20.29
CA LEU A 36 4.21 3.87 20.56
C LEU A 36 2.96 3.73 21.42
N ALA A 37 2.84 4.52 22.50
CA ALA A 37 1.63 4.55 23.33
C ALA A 37 0.37 4.94 22.54
N SER A 38 0.50 5.86 21.58
CA SER A 38 -0.58 6.24 20.68
C SER A 38 -0.97 5.08 19.75
N LEU A 39 0.00 4.36 19.19
CA LEU A 39 -0.23 3.19 18.35
C LEU A 39 -0.92 2.07 19.13
N GLU A 40 -0.51 1.79 20.37
CA GLU A 40 -1.15 0.81 21.25
C GLU A 40 -2.61 1.13 21.52
N LYS A 41 -2.91 2.40 21.84
CA LYS A 41 -4.29 2.86 22.05
C LYS A 41 -5.17 2.68 20.81
N ILE A 42 -4.63 2.97 19.63
CA ILE A 42 -5.37 2.80 18.36
C ILE A 42 -5.57 1.32 18.05
N ALA A 43 -4.54 0.50 18.24
CA ALA A 43 -4.57 -0.94 17.98
C ALA A 43 -5.63 -1.62 18.87
N ALA A 44 -5.69 -1.26 20.16
CA ALA A 44 -6.70 -1.74 21.10
C ALA A 44 -8.13 -1.36 20.67
N ARG A 45 -8.34 -0.11 20.21
CA ARG A 45 -9.65 0.35 19.70
C ARG A 45 -10.11 -0.37 18.43
N ARG A 46 -9.18 -0.93 17.66
CA ARG A 46 -9.44 -1.62 16.39
C ARG A 46 -9.35 -3.14 16.51
N ASP A 47 -9.23 -3.66 17.73
CA ASP A 47 -9.11 -5.09 18.03
C ASP A 47 -8.00 -5.79 17.21
N MET A 48 -6.82 -5.18 17.17
CA MET A 48 -5.67 -5.73 16.45
C MET A 48 -4.36 -5.49 17.20
N SER A 49 -3.32 -6.26 16.86
CA SER A 49 -1.98 -6.02 17.40
C SER A 49 -1.35 -4.75 16.83
N VAL A 50 -0.39 -4.16 17.56
CA VAL A 50 0.41 -3.02 17.07
C VAL A 50 1.12 -3.36 15.76
N GLU A 51 1.63 -4.60 15.63
CA GLU A 51 2.27 -5.07 14.40
C GLU A 51 1.29 -5.09 13.22
N ALA A 52 0.04 -5.57 13.44
CA ALA A 52 -0.99 -5.57 12.41
C ALA A 52 -1.38 -4.14 12.00
N LEU A 53 -1.51 -3.23 12.97
CA LEU A 53 -1.78 -1.82 12.71
C LEU A 53 -0.68 -1.17 11.87
N LEU A 54 0.58 -1.41 12.21
CA LEU A 54 1.73 -0.90 11.43
C LEU A 54 1.72 -1.43 9.99
N LYS A 55 1.50 -2.73 9.81
CA LYS A 55 1.37 -3.33 8.46
C LYS A 55 0.23 -2.69 7.66
N LEU A 56 -0.91 -2.43 8.31
CA LEU A 56 -2.04 -1.77 7.69
C LEU A 56 -1.69 -0.35 7.23
N TYR A 57 -1.14 0.48 8.12
CA TYR A 57 -0.78 1.87 7.80
C TYR A 57 0.26 1.95 6.70
N ILE A 58 1.33 1.16 6.80
CA ILE A 58 2.37 1.09 5.76
C ILE A 58 1.74 0.66 4.43
N GLY A 59 0.94 -0.40 4.43
CA GLY A 59 0.33 -0.91 3.21
C GLY A 59 -0.67 0.06 2.58
N GLN A 60 -1.43 0.79 3.38
CA GLN A 60 -2.39 1.79 2.90
C GLN A 60 -1.69 2.95 2.20
N SER A 61 -0.78 3.63 2.90
CA SER A 61 -0.09 4.79 2.34
C SER A 61 0.78 4.40 1.15
N MET A 62 1.49 3.28 1.23
CA MET A 62 2.35 2.84 0.12
C MET A 62 1.56 2.52 -1.15
N ARG A 63 0.35 1.93 -1.04
CA ARG A 63 -0.50 1.74 -2.23
C ARG A 63 -0.93 3.07 -2.84
N GLN A 64 -1.32 4.04 -2.00
CA GLN A 64 -1.71 5.37 -2.47
C GLN A 64 -0.54 6.08 -3.18
N ASP A 65 0.66 6.00 -2.61
CA ASP A 65 1.85 6.61 -3.19
C ASP A 65 2.26 5.93 -4.50
N LEU A 66 2.21 4.59 -4.56
CA LEU A 66 2.51 3.85 -5.79
C LEU A 66 1.50 4.16 -6.91
N THR A 67 0.21 4.31 -6.58
CA THR A 67 -0.81 4.73 -7.56
C THR A 67 -0.50 6.13 -8.10
N LYS A 68 -0.17 7.09 -7.24
CA LYS A 68 0.22 8.44 -7.67
C LYS A 68 1.44 8.43 -8.60
N LEU A 69 2.51 7.76 -8.19
CA LEU A 69 3.72 7.63 -9.01
C LEU A 69 3.44 6.99 -10.37
N SER A 70 2.53 6.01 -10.42
CA SER A 70 2.14 5.38 -11.69
C SER A 70 1.34 6.34 -12.58
N ALA A 71 0.44 7.14 -12.02
CA ALA A 71 -0.36 8.13 -12.75
C ALA A 71 0.52 9.26 -13.29
N ASP A 72 1.44 9.77 -12.47
CA ASP A 72 2.40 10.81 -12.86
C ASP A 72 3.27 10.34 -14.03
N ARG A 73 3.79 9.10 -13.95
CA ARG A 73 4.59 8.51 -15.03
C ARG A 73 3.80 8.36 -16.34
N VAL A 74 2.52 7.99 -16.26
CA VAL A 74 1.67 7.90 -17.44
C VAL A 74 1.45 9.28 -18.04
N LEU A 75 1.14 10.29 -17.23
CA LEU A 75 0.94 11.67 -17.69
C LEU A 75 2.20 12.25 -18.33
N GLU A 76 3.38 12.06 -17.73
CA GLU A 76 4.67 12.47 -18.31
C GLU A 76 4.91 11.83 -19.67
N LYS A 77 4.57 10.53 -19.82
CA LYS A 77 4.70 9.84 -21.10
C LYS A 77 3.70 10.32 -22.13
N THR A 78 2.46 10.59 -21.72
CA THR A 78 1.45 11.19 -22.58
C THR A 78 1.89 12.56 -23.07
N GLU A 79 2.42 13.43 -22.20
CA GLU A 79 2.98 14.72 -22.59
C GLU A 79 4.10 14.56 -23.64
N GLN A 80 5.03 13.63 -23.40
CA GLN A 80 6.13 13.36 -24.32
C GLN A 80 5.61 12.94 -25.71
N VAL A 81 4.59 12.08 -25.77
CA VAL A 81 3.99 11.63 -27.03
C VAL A 81 3.22 12.77 -27.71
N LEU A 82 2.43 13.54 -26.95
CA LEU A 82 1.68 14.66 -27.50
C LEU A 82 2.61 15.72 -28.10
N LYS A 83 3.71 16.08 -27.45
CA LYS A 83 4.72 17.01 -27.99
C LYS A 83 5.40 16.51 -29.28
N GLN A 84 5.42 15.20 -29.53
CA GLN A 84 5.94 14.64 -30.77
C GLN A 84 4.96 14.79 -31.95
N HIS A 85 3.67 14.95 -31.67
CA HIS A 85 2.61 14.97 -32.68
C HIS A 85 1.89 16.32 -32.79
N ILE A 86 1.97 17.17 -31.77
CA ILE A 86 1.27 18.46 -31.66
C ILE A 86 2.33 19.56 -31.45
N HIS A 87 2.26 20.62 -32.28
CA HIS A 87 3.23 21.73 -32.25
C HIS A 87 2.79 22.92 -31.39
N SER A 88 1.58 22.91 -30.83
CA SER A 88 1.09 23.91 -29.86
C SER A 88 1.23 23.38 -28.43
N GLU A 89 1.97 24.10 -27.60
CA GLU A 89 2.11 23.76 -26.18
C GLU A 89 0.81 23.98 -25.41
N GLU A 90 0.00 24.97 -25.82
CA GLU A 90 -1.29 25.28 -25.23
C GLU A 90 -2.28 24.13 -25.39
N GLU A 91 -2.30 23.51 -26.57
CA GLU A 91 -3.17 22.38 -26.87
C GLU A 91 -2.74 21.12 -26.09
N VAL A 92 -1.43 20.85 -26.00
CA VAL A 92 -0.91 19.76 -25.15
C VAL A 92 -1.29 19.96 -23.68
N SER A 93 -1.16 21.18 -23.17
CA SER A 93 -1.51 21.52 -21.78
C SER A 93 -3.02 21.36 -21.50
N ALA A 94 -3.87 21.76 -22.45
CA ALA A 94 -5.32 21.60 -22.34
C ALA A 94 -5.71 20.12 -22.25
N ILE A 95 -5.16 19.27 -23.12
CA ILE A 95 -5.42 17.82 -23.15
C ILE A 95 -4.94 17.16 -21.84
N LEU A 96 -3.75 17.49 -21.35
CA LEU A 96 -3.25 16.93 -20.09
C LEU A 96 -4.12 17.32 -18.89
N LYS A 97 -4.66 18.55 -18.89
CA LYS A 97 -5.59 19.00 -17.84
C LYS A 97 -6.91 18.24 -17.89
N GLU A 98 -7.44 17.99 -19.09
CA GLU A 98 -8.65 17.20 -19.29
C GLU A 98 -8.46 15.76 -18.80
N ILE A 99 -7.37 15.09 -19.22
CA ILE A 99 -7.03 13.73 -18.77
C ILE A 99 -6.95 13.66 -17.24
N ARG A 100 -6.37 14.67 -16.56
CA ARG A 100 -6.31 14.71 -15.10
C ARG A 100 -7.69 14.79 -14.43
N VAL A 101 -8.63 15.51 -15.05
CA VAL A 101 -9.99 15.62 -14.52
C VAL A 101 -10.74 14.30 -14.68
N GLU A 102 -10.66 13.66 -15.85
CA GLU A 102 -11.36 12.40 -16.12
C GLU A 102 -10.80 11.21 -15.33
N THR A 103 -9.49 11.20 -15.05
CA THR A 103 -8.83 10.12 -14.29
C THR A 103 -8.96 10.24 -12.78
N ALA A 104 -9.47 11.37 -12.26
CA ALA A 104 -9.72 11.58 -10.84
C ALA A 104 -11.13 11.11 -10.39
N THR A 105 -12.00 10.77 -11.34
CA THR A 105 -13.34 10.17 -11.13
C THR A 105 -13.29 8.66 -10.97
#